data_AF-A0A6S6QY48-F1
#
_entry.id   AF-A0A6S6QY48-F1
#
_cell.length_a   1.000
_cell.length_b   1.000
_cell.length_c   1.000
_cell.angle_alpha   90.00
_cell.angle_beta   90.00
_cell.angle_gamma   90.00
#
_symmetry.space_group_name_H-M   'P 1'
#
loop_
_entity.id
_entity.type
_entity.pdbx_description
1 polymer ?
#
loop_
_entity_poly.entity_id
_entity_poly.type
_entity_poly.pdbx_seq_one_letter_code
_entity_poly.pdbx_strand_id
1 'polypeptide(L)'
;MPACKTERQERFALFLSRGLSQIDAYEAAGYRRCGKAASRAARRPGVAARVRELRHRAASRTHVTLASLIEKAEAARVLAMQNNQPGAAILAIKEIGILTGLRVEKRDSSIRTVEQMSDDELIRIARGETSH
;
A
#
# COMPACT_ATOMS: atom_id res chain seq x y z
N MET A 1 19.21 -20.31 1.20
CA MET A 1 18.02 -19.55 0.72
C MET A 1 16.85 -19.83 1.63
N PRO A 2 16.18 -18.85 2.27
CA PRO A 2 14.99 -19.13 3.05
C PRO A 2 13.79 -19.20 2.10
N ALA A 3 13.56 -20.37 1.52
CA ALA A 3 12.34 -20.63 0.77
C ALA A 3 11.14 -20.54 1.73
N CYS A 4 10.07 -19.87 1.31
CA CYS A 4 8.77 -20.02 1.96
C CYS A 4 8.43 -21.52 1.98
N LYS A 5 8.22 -22.09 3.17
CA LYS A 5 8.11 -23.56 3.35
C LYS A 5 6.82 -24.15 2.76
N THR A 6 5.89 -23.32 2.31
CA THR A 6 4.55 -23.75 1.86
C THR A 6 4.07 -22.86 0.72
N GLU A 7 3.38 -23.45 -0.26
CA GLU A 7 2.82 -22.74 -1.43
C GLU A 7 1.90 -21.57 -1.04
N ARG A 8 1.10 -21.71 0.02
CA ARG A 8 0.27 -20.61 0.53
C ARG A 8 1.09 -19.43 1.06
N GLN A 9 2.27 -19.69 1.66
CA GLN A 9 3.16 -18.62 2.11
C GLN A 9 3.84 -17.91 0.93
N GLU A 10 4.11 -18.64 -0.15
CA GLU A 10 4.63 -18.06 -1.39
C GLU A 10 3.59 -17.15 -2.05
N ARG A 11 2.33 -17.60 -2.18
CA ARG A 11 1.24 -16.77 -2.67
C ARG A 11 1.03 -15.53 -1.80
N PHE A 12 1.08 -15.69 -0.47
CA PHE A 12 0.99 -14.57 0.46
C PHE A 12 2.12 -13.55 0.25
N ALA A 13 3.38 -14.01 0.13
CA ALA A 13 4.52 -13.14 -0.17
C ALA A 13 4.37 -12.42 -1.52
N LEU A 14 3.85 -13.11 -2.54
CA LEU A 14 3.57 -12.53 -3.85
C LEU A 14 2.53 -11.40 -3.76
N PHE A 15 1.40 -11.62 -3.09
CA PHE A 15 0.37 -10.60 -2.92
C PHE A 15 0.87 -9.39 -2.11
N LEU A 16 1.68 -9.62 -1.06
CA LEU A 16 2.34 -8.54 -0.32
C LEU A 16 3.33 -7.74 -1.18
N SER A 17 4.06 -8.41 -2.08
CA SER A 17 4.98 -7.71 -3.00
C SER A 17 4.25 -6.83 -4.02
N ARG A 18 3.00 -7.20 -4.37
CA ARG A 18 2.12 -6.44 -5.27
C ARG A 18 1.42 -5.26 -4.60
N GLY A 19 1.57 -5.09 -3.29
CA GLY A 19 1.04 -3.94 -2.55
C GLY A 19 -0.32 -4.16 -1.90
N LEU A 20 -0.84 -5.40 -1.85
CA LEU A 20 -2.06 -5.70 -1.09
C LEU A 20 -1.83 -5.50 0.41
N SER A 21 -2.90 -5.14 1.13
CA SER A 21 -2.87 -5.08 2.59
C SER A 21 -2.57 -6.48 3.17
N GLN A 22 -2.02 -6.54 4.40
CA GLN A 22 -1.70 -7.83 5.03
C GLN A 22 -2.94 -8.74 5.12
N ILE A 23 -4.11 -8.17 5.36
CA ILE A 23 -5.37 -8.90 5.53
C ILE A 23 -5.83 -9.46 4.18
N ASP A 24 -5.86 -8.62 3.15
CA ASP A 24 -6.34 -9.00 1.81
C ASP A 24 -5.37 -9.98 1.15
N ALA A 25 -4.06 -9.79 1.33
CA ALA A 25 -3.06 -10.74 0.85
C ALA A 25 -3.22 -12.11 1.52
N TYR A 26 -3.57 -12.14 2.80
CA TYR A 26 -3.74 -13.38 3.57
C TYR A 26 -4.97 -14.15 3.10
N GLU A 27 -6.07 -13.44 2.86
CA GLU A 27 -7.29 -14.02 2.27
C GLU A 27 -7.06 -14.52 0.84
N ALA A 28 -6.44 -13.71 -0.01
CA ALA A 28 -6.13 -14.08 -1.40
C ALA A 28 -5.18 -15.28 -1.49
N ALA A 29 -4.32 -15.47 -0.48
CA ALA A 29 -3.44 -16.65 -0.38
C ALA A 29 -4.18 -17.94 0.04
N GLY A 30 -5.49 -17.86 0.31
CA GLY A 30 -6.34 -18.99 0.69
C GLY A 30 -6.40 -19.25 2.21
N TYR A 31 -6.08 -18.25 3.03
CA TYR A 31 -6.29 -18.32 4.48
C TYR A 31 -7.60 -17.62 4.88
N ARG A 32 -8.16 -18.00 6.03
CA ARG A 32 -9.30 -17.28 6.61
C ARG A 32 -8.87 -15.86 6.97
N ARG A 33 -9.65 -14.86 6.53
CA ARG A 33 -9.43 -13.43 6.83
C ARG A 33 -9.29 -13.22 8.34
N CYS A 34 -8.10 -12.79 8.78
CA CYS A 34 -7.80 -12.54 10.19
C CYS A 34 -6.58 -11.62 10.34
N GLY A 35 -6.76 -10.41 10.87
CA GLY A 35 -5.69 -9.41 10.97
C GLY A 35 -4.51 -9.83 11.86
N LYS A 36 -4.79 -10.42 13.03
CA LYS A 36 -3.74 -10.89 13.95
C LYS A 36 -2.87 -11.99 13.31
N ALA A 37 -3.51 -12.93 12.62
CA ALA A 37 -2.80 -14.03 11.94
C ALA A 37 -2.00 -13.51 10.74
N ALA A 38 -2.59 -12.64 9.92
CA ALA A 38 -1.94 -12.01 8.78
C ALA A 38 -0.69 -11.23 9.20
N SER A 39 -0.78 -10.42 10.26
CA SER A 39 0.36 -9.66 10.78
C SER A 39 1.49 -10.55 11.30
N ARG A 40 1.13 -11.61 12.03
CA ARG A 40 2.10 -12.62 12.48
C ARG A 40 2.77 -13.34 11.31
N ALA A 41 2.01 -13.68 10.27
CA ALA A 41 2.52 -14.32 9.07
C ALA A 41 3.47 -13.41 8.28
N ALA A 42 3.14 -12.11 8.15
CA ALA A 42 3.96 -11.13 7.46
C ALA A 42 5.31 -10.89 8.14
N ARG A 43 5.36 -11.00 9.48
CA ARG A 43 6.60 -10.86 10.27
C ARG A 43 7.50 -12.10 10.26
N ARG A 44 7.04 -13.23 9.70
CA ARG A 44 7.88 -14.44 9.63
C ARG A 44 9.11 -14.15 8.75
N PRO A 45 10.34 -14.48 9.19
CA PRO A 45 11.56 -14.14 8.47
C PRO A 45 11.57 -14.64 7.01
N GLY A 46 11.05 -15.83 6.75
CA GLY A 46 10.95 -16.39 5.38
C GLY A 46 10.05 -15.59 4.46
N VAL A 47 8.86 -15.20 4.94
CA VAL A 47 7.90 -14.38 4.17
C VAL A 47 8.49 -12.99 3.94
N ALA A 48 9.02 -12.35 4.97
CA ALA A 48 9.60 -11.01 4.87
C ALA A 48 10.80 -10.96 3.91
N ALA A 49 11.69 -11.95 3.98
CA ALA A 49 12.81 -12.08 3.04
C ALA A 49 12.32 -12.27 1.60
N ARG A 50 11.31 -13.13 1.39
CA ARG A 50 10.75 -13.40 0.08
C ARG A 50 10.07 -12.17 -0.53
N VAL A 51 9.29 -11.42 0.24
CA VAL A 51 8.68 -10.15 -0.20
C VAL A 51 9.75 -9.17 -0.66
N ARG A 52 10.85 -9.04 0.10
CA ARG A 52 11.97 -8.14 -0.24
C ARG A 52 12.63 -8.55 -1.56
N GLU A 53 12.89 -9.85 -1.72
CA GLU A 53 13.44 -10.40 -2.96
C GLU A 53 12.55 -10.13 -4.17
N LEU A 54 11.24 -10.38 -4.05
CA LEU A 54 10.27 -10.14 -5.12
C LEU A 54 10.20 -8.65 -5.49
N ARG A 55 10.18 -7.76 -4.50
CA ARG A 55 10.20 -6.30 -4.74
C ARG A 55 11.50 -5.85 -5.39
N HIS A 56 12.65 -6.40 -4.97
CA HIS A 56 13.94 -6.08 -5.57
C HIS A 56 13.98 -6.52 -7.04
N ARG A 57 13.57 -7.76 -7.34
CA ARG A 57 13.48 -8.27 -8.72
C ARG A 57 12.53 -7.42 -9.58
N ALA A 58 11.39 -7.01 -9.04
CA ALA A 58 10.44 -6.16 -9.74
C ALA A 58 11.05 -4.78 -10.04
N ALA A 59 11.71 -4.15 -9.07
CA ALA A 59 12.39 -2.86 -9.24
C ALA A 59 13.53 -2.94 -10.26
N SER A 60 14.32 -4.02 -10.25
CA SER A 60 15.37 -4.26 -11.25
C SER A 60 14.79 -4.43 -12.65
N ARG A 61 13.65 -5.12 -12.80
CA ARG A 61 13.01 -5.33 -14.11
C ARG A 61 12.36 -4.08 -14.68
N THR A 62 11.85 -3.17 -13.84
CA THR A 62 11.21 -1.93 -14.30
C THR A 62 12.18 -0.76 -14.40
N HIS A 63 13.44 -0.90 -13.97
CA HIS A 63 14.40 0.20 -13.78
C HIS A 63 13.84 1.37 -12.95
N VAL A 64 12.78 1.15 -12.17
CA VAL A 64 12.19 2.16 -11.29
C VAL A 64 12.81 2.01 -9.91
N THR A 65 13.84 2.80 -9.65
CA THR A 65 14.48 2.95 -8.34
C THR A 65 14.03 4.24 -7.66
N LEU A 66 14.27 4.37 -6.35
CA LEU A 66 14.03 5.62 -5.62
C LEU A 66 14.76 6.80 -6.28
N ALA A 67 16.03 6.60 -6.66
CA ALA A 67 16.83 7.60 -7.38
C ALA A 67 16.15 8.02 -8.69
N SER A 68 15.72 7.05 -9.52
CA SER A 68 15.02 7.35 -10.78
C SER A 68 13.69 8.06 -10.59
N LEU A 69 12.99 7.83 -9.47
CA LEU A 69 11.74 8.52 -9.14
C LEU A 69 12.00 9.97 -8.74
N ILE A 70 13.07 10.22 -7.96
CA ILE A 70 13.49 11.57 -7.60
C ILE A 70 13.89 12.35 -8.84
N GLU A 71 14.71 11.78 -9.73
CA GLU A 71 15.12 12.41 -10.99
C GLU A 71 13.90 12.77 -11.87
N LYS A 72 12.92 11.87 -11.97
CA LYS A 72 11.68 12.13 -12.72
C LYS A 72 10.84 13.23 -12.08
N ALA A 73 10.75 13.28 -10.75
CA ALA A 73 10.02 14.34 -10.05
C ALA A 73 10.72 15.71 -10.22
N GLU A 74 12.06 15.75 -10.21
CA GLU A 74 12.81 16.97 -10.50
C GLU A 74 12.62 17.45 -11.94
N ALA A 75 12.66 16.54 -12.92
CA ALA A 75 12.38 16.87 -14.32
C ALA A 75 10.95 17.43 -14.49
N ALA A 76 9.96 16.82 -13.83
CA ALA A 76 8.58 17.31 -13.82
C ALA A 76 8.46 18.70 -13.18
N ARG A 77 9.19 18.98 -12.09
CA ARG A 77 9.26 20.30 -11.45
C ARG A 77 9.80 21.36 -12.40
N VAL A 78 10.89 21.07 -13.11
CA VAL A 78 11.51 21.98 -14.08
C VAL A 78 10.54 22.27 -15.23
N LEU A 79 9.91 21.23 -15.79
CA LEU A 79 8.93 21.39 -16.86
C LEU A 79 7.71 22.21 -16.42
N ALA A 80 7.20 21.97 -15.21
CA ALA A 80 6.09 22.74 -14.64
C ALA A 80 6.44 24.21 -14.46
N MET A 81 7.67 24.53 -14.02
CA MET A 81 8.15 25.91 -13.92
C MET A 81 8.27 26.58 -15.29
N GLN A 82 8.79 25.86 -16.30
CA GLN A 82 8.88 26.36 -17.68
C GLN A 82 7.49 26.64 -18.27
N ASN A 83 6.49 25.83 -17.93
CA ASN A 83 5.11 25.99 -18.38
C ASN A 83 4.29 26.95 -17.51
N ASN A 84 4.92 27.67 -16.58
CA ASN A 84 4.27 28.60 -15.66
C ASN A 84 3.13 27.97 -14.83
N GLN A 85 3.31 26.70 -14.44
CA GLN A 85 2.39 25.91 -13.61
C GLN A 85 2.95 25.72 -12.19
N PRO A 86 2.92 26.76 -11.34
CA PRO A 86 3.53 26.71 -10.01
C PRO A 86 2.90 25.64 -9.10
N GLY A 87 1.60 25.38 -9.24
CA GLY A 87 0.91 24.32 -8.47
C GLY A 87 1.47 22.92 -8.75
N ALA A 88 1.76 22.60 -10.01
CA ALA A 88 2.35 21.33 -10.40
C ALA A 88 3.81 21.22 -9.91
N ALA A 89 4.56 22.33 -9.93
CA ALA A 89 5.92 22.36 -9.41
C ALA A 89 5.96 22.14 -7.88
N ILE A 90 5.04 22.75 -7.13
CA ILE A 90 4.90 22.54 -5.68
C ILE A 90 4.54 21.08 -5.38
N LEU A 91 3.65 20.48 -6.16
CA LEU A 91 3.31 19.07 -6.02
C LEU A 91 4.54 18.17 -6.23
N ALA A 92 5.34 18.43 -7.26
CA ALA A 92 6.58 17.69 -7.49
C ALA A 92 7.58 17.81 -6.33
N ILE A 93 7.74 19.00 -5.75
CA ILE A 93 8.58 19.22 -4.55
C ILE A 93 8.05 18.42 -3.36
N LYS A 94 6.73 18.41 -3.17
CA LYS A 94 6.06 17.64 -2.12
C LYS A 94 6.33 16.14 -2.28
N GLU A 95 6.22 15.62 -3.50
CA GLU A 95 6.51 14.21 -3.80
C GLU A 95 7.99 13.86 -3.53
N ILE A 96 8.94 14.74 -3.87
CA ILE A 96 10.35 14.54 -3.51
C ILE A 96 10.52 14.44 -1.98
N GLY A 97 9.84 15.31 -1.22
CA GLY A 97 9.84 15.25 0.24
C GLY A 97 9.28 13.92 0.80
N ILE A 98 8.26 13.36 0.16
CA ILE A 98 7.67 12.06 0.54
C ILE A 98 8.63 10.91 0.19
N LEU A 99 9.21 10.92 -1.02
CA LEU A 99 10.13 9.89 -1.49
C LEU A 99 11.42 9.82 -0.66
N THR A 100 11.95 10.98 -0.25
CA THR A 100 13.15 11.08 0.61
C THR A 100 12.86 10.78 2.08
N GLY A 101 11.59 10.72 2.47
CA GLY A 101 11.17 10.54 3.87
C GLY A 101 11.28 11.79 4.74
N LEU A 102 11.66 12.95 4.17
CA LEU A 102 11.68 14.24 4.86
C LEU A 102 10.26 14.73 5.22
N ARG A 103 9.26 14.25 4.50
CA ARG A 103 7.84 14.53 4.74
C ARG A 103 7.07 13.22 4.85
N VAL A 104 6.33 13.06 5.96
CA VAL A 104 5.42 11.93 6.16
C VAL A 104 3.99 12.43 6.03
N GLU A 105 3.25 11.90 5.05
CA GLU A 105 1.80 12.11 5.01
C GLU A 105 1.09 11.07 5.87
N LYS A 106 0.53 11.54 6.98
CA LYS A 106 -0.38 10.73 7.79
C LYS A 106 -1.80 10.96 7.29
N ARG A 107 -2.47 9.91 6.84
CA ARG A 107 -3.93 9.92 6.64
C ARG A 107 -4.57 9.19 7.81
N ASP A 108 -5.36 9.91 8.59
CA ASP A 108 -6.28 9.31 9.53
C ASP A 108 -7.56 8.97 8.76
N SER A 109 -7.77 7.69 8.46
CA SER A 109 -9.02 7.19 7.92
C SER A 109 -9.97 6.93 9.10
N SER A 110 -10.95 7.81 9.30
CA SER A 110 -12.08 7.54 10.18
C SER A 110 -12.98 6.48 9.54
N ILE A 111 -12.61 5.22 9.70
CA ILE A 111 -13.53 4.13 9.44
C ILE A 111 -14.64 4.28 10.48
N ARG A 112 -15.86 4.61 10.03
CA ARG A 112 -17.04 4.55 10.89
C ARG A 112 -17.20 3.09 11.32
N THR A 113 -16.94 2.82 12.59
CA THR A 113 -17.25 1.52 13.18
C THR A 113 -18.76 1.41 13.30
N VAL A 114 -19.32 0.20 13.18
CA VAL A 114 -20.76 -0.07 13.32
C VAL A 114 -21.32 0.50 14.63
N GLU A 115 -20.49 0.59 15.67
CA GLU A 115 -20.78 1.18 16.98
C GLU A 115 -21.05 2.71 16.94
N GLN A 116 -20.71 3.38 15.85
CA GLN A 116 -20.90 4.82 15.64
C GLN A 116 -22.12 5.13 14.75
N MET A 117 -22.85 4.10 14.30
CA MET A 117 -24.06 4.24 13.51
C MET A 117 -25.27 4.32 14.44
N SER A 118 -26.25 5.18 14.14
CA SER A 118 -27.47 5.21 14.95
C SER A 118 -28.32 3.97 14.70
N ASP A 119 -29.15 3.59 15.68
CA ASP A 119 -30.05 2.44 15.57
C ASP A 119 -30.96 2.55 14.33
N ASP A 120 -31.42 3.76 14.00
CA ASP A 120 -32.23 4.03 12.80
C ASP A 120 -31.47 3.79 11.49
N GLU A 121 -30.16 4.00 11.49
CA GLU A 121 -29.28 3.75 10.34
C GLU A 121 -29.00 2.24 10.20
N LEU A 122 -28.83 1.53 11.31
CA LEU A 122 -28.70 0.07 11.34
C LEU A 122 -29.97 -0.64 10.87
N ILE A 123 -31.14 -0.15 11.30
CA ILE A 123 -32.44 -0.70 10.90
C ILE A 123 -32.67 -0.54 9.39
N ARG A 124 -32.30 0.61 8.80
CA ARG A 124 -32.41 0.84 7.35
C ARG A 124 -31.52 -0.11 6.55
N ILE A 125 -30.28 -0.31 6.98
CA ILE A 125 -29.36 -1.26 6.36
C ILE A 125 -29.86 -2.70 6.47
N ALA A 126 -30.40 -3.10 7.64
CA ALA A 126 -30.96 -4.43 7.85
C ALA A 126 -32.21 -4.70 6.98
N ARG A 127 -32.94 -3.64 6.62
CA ARG A 127 -34.08 -3.69 5.69
C ARG A 127 -33.67 -3.68 4.21
N GLY A 128 -32.37 -3.57 3.91
CA GLY A 128 -31.84 -3.55 2.55
C GLY A 128 -31.93 -2.18 1.85
N GLU A 129 -32.22 -1.12 2.61
CA GLU A 129 -32.23 0.25 2.10
C GLU A 129 -30.78 0.77 2.15
N THR A 130 -30.09 0.79 1.02
CA THR A 130 -28.71 1.29 0.93
C THR A 130 -28.66 2.80 1.12
N SER A 131 -27.87 3.28 2.10
CA SER A 131 -27.54 4.69 2.26
C SER A 131 -26.86 5.23 0.99
N HIS A 132 -27.39 6.34 0.44
CA HIS A 132 -26.66 7.25 -0.45
C HIS A 132 -25.93 8.32 0.39
#